data_AF-A0A7L1NYQ4-F1
#
_entry.id   AF-A0A7L1NYQ4-F1
#
_cell.length_a   1.000
_cell.length_b   1.000
_cell.length_c   1.000
_cell.angle_alpha   90.00
_cell.angle_beta   90.00
_cell.angle_gamma   90.00
#
_symmetry.space_group_name_H-M   'P 1'
#
loop_
_entity.id
_entity.type
_entity.pdbx_description
1 polymer ?
#
loop_
_entity_poly.entity_id
_entity_poly.type
_entity_poly.pdbx_seq_one_letter_code
_entity_poly.pdbx_strand_id
1 'polypeptide(L)'
;MRLLGAVLLVASLLSPAEPHKPSETCFLQTLSDADSKFCRGDLEIIYPELGDVGCTYIPQCHQYQRQISREWGRPRVRYPQADKSKSYVLVLVDPDAPSRANPTRRFWRHWLVTDIPGEDLTTGDIKGRVLTDYSRPTPPPSSGYHRYQLLLYEQPAQEAITLRPEERVSLGSWAMETFVEQFQLGSPVASTQFLTKHYKD
;
A
#
# COMPACT_ATOMS: atom_id res chain seq x y z
N MET A 1 49.66 -68.38 20.36
CA MET A 1 50.38 -67.14 19.97
C MET A 1 49.39 -66.22 19.27
N ARG A 2 49.57 -64.93 19.52
CA ARG A 2 48.73 -63.75 19.27
C ARG A 2 48.16 -63.58 17.83
N LEU A 3 46.92 -63.06 17.76
CA LEU A 3 46.33 -61.98 16.91
C LEU A 3 46.90 -61.77 15.48
N LEU A 4 46.06 -61.54 14.46
CA LEU A 4 45.46 -60.21 14.20
C LEU A 4 44.20 -60.31 13.32
N GLY A 5 43.12 -59.68 13.78
CA GLY A 5 41.94 -59.37 12.98
C GLY A 5 42.13 -58.07 12.20
N ALA A 6 41.43 -57.95 11.07
CA ALA A 6 41.27 -56.71 10.34
C ALA A 6 39.86 -56.17 10.62
N VAL A 7 39.78 -55.10 11.41
CA VAL A 7 38.55 -54.32 11.59
C VAL A 7 38.57 -53.20 10.55
N LEU A 8 37.67 -53.25 9.59
CA LEU A 8 37.40 -52.14 8.67
C LEU A 8 36.65 -51.03 9.43
N LEU A 9 37.35 -49.95 9.75
CA LEU A 9 36.76 -48.70 10.21
C LEU A 9 36.09 -48.00 9.02
N VAL A 10 34.76 -48.07 8.95
CA VAL A 10 33.99 -47.20 8.06
C VAL A 10 33.78 -45.88 8.78
N ALA A 11 34.55 -44.86 8.43
CA ALA A 11 34.34 -43.50 8.91
C ALA A 11 33.05 -42.95 8.29
N SER A 12 32.01 -42.80 9.10
CA SER A 12 30.79 -42.07 8.73
C SER A 12 31.12 -40.59 8.58
N LEU A 13 31.18 -40.11 7.34
CA LEU A 13 31.26 -38.68 7.04
C LEU A 13 29.94 -38.04 7.46
N LEU A 14 29.96 -37.24 8.53
CA LEU A 14 28.89 -36.29 8.84
C LEU A 14 28.85 -35.25 7.73
N SER A 15 27.81 -35.30 6.89
CA SER A 15 27.56 -34.23 5.92
C SER A 15 27.36 -32.91 6.67
N PRO A 16 28.03 -31.81 6.27
CA PRO A 16 27.74 -30.51 6.84
C PRO A 16 26.29 -30.14 6.53
N ALA A 17 25.57 -29.63 7.53
CA ALA A 17 24.22 -29.12 7.38
C ALA A 17 24.18 -28.11 6.23
N GLU A 18 23.26 -28.30 5.28
CA GLU A 18 23.05 -27.34 4.21
C GLU A 18 22.74 -25.96 4.81
N PRO A 19 23.28 -24.86 4.24
CA PRO A 19 22.91 -23.52 4.66
C PRO A 19 21.41 -23.35 4.49
N HIS A 20 20.73 -22.88 5.55
CA HIS A 20 19.29 -22.63 5.56
C HIS A 20 18.87 -21.90 4.29
N LYS A 21 18.12 -22.58 3.42
CA LYS A 21 17.42 -21.93 2.31
C LYS A 21 16.58 -20.79 2.90
N PRO A 22 16.62 -19.58 2.29
CA PRO A 22 15.70 -18.52 2.66
C PRO A 22 14.27 -19.08 2.58
N SER A 23 13.49 -18.89 3.64
CA SER A 23 12.08 -19.30 3.70
C SER A 23 11.36 -18.89 2.42
N GLU A 24 10.85 -19.86 1.66
CA GLU A 24 10.02 -19.63 0.46
C GLU A 24 8.69 -18.95 0.80
N THR A 25 8.29 -18.99 2.08
CA THR A 25 7.08 -18.37 2.58
C THR A 25 7.30 -16.90 2.87
N CYS A 26 6.60 -16.05 2.14
CA CYS A 26 6.55 -14.63 2.43
C CYS A 26 5.52 -14.32 3.51
N PHE A 27 5.95 -13.66 4.59
CA PHE A 27 5.05 -13.24 5.66
C PHE A 27 4.57 -11.81 5.43
N LEU A 28 3.25 -11.64 5.36
CA LEU A 28 2.60 -10.33 5.33
C LEU A 28 2.50 -9.81 6.77
N GLN A 29 3.35 -8.85 7.13
CA GLN A 29 3.34 -8.28 8.48
C GLN A 29 2.26 -7.19 8.57
N THR A 30 1.34 -7.32 9.52
CA THR A 30 0.34 -6.30 9.83
C THR A 30 0.98 -5.09 10.52
N LEU A 31 0.37 -3.92 10.36
CA LEU A 31 0.80 -2.70 11.05
C LEU A 31 0.48 -2.78 12.55
N SER A 32 1.28 -2.08 13.35
CA SER A 32 1.10 -1.96 14.80
C SER A 32 0.83 -0.51 15.23
N ASP A 33 0.47 -0.34 16.50
CA ASP A 33 0.46 0.92 17.22
C ASP A 33 -0.38 2.04 16.57
N ALA A 34 0.24 3.18 16.26
CA ALA A 34 -0.43 4.33 15.69
C ALA A 34 -0.82 4.12 14.22
N ASP A 35 -0.07 3.30 13.49
CA ASP A 35 -0.31 3.08 12.07
C ASP A 35 -1.51 2.13 11.86
N SER A 36 -1.72 1.13 12.72
CA SER A 36 -2.92 0.28 12.61
C SER A 36 -4.22 1.02 12.91
N LYS A 37 -4.19 2.06 13.75
CA LYS A 37 -5.38 2.88 14.08
C LYS A 37 -5.95 3.65 12.89
N PHE A 38 -5.17 3.84 11.83
CA PHE A 38 -5.65 4.47 10.60
C PHE A 38 -6.56 3.54 9.79
N CYS A 39 -6.40 2.23 9.95
CA CYS A 39 -7.14 1.22 9.22
C CYS A 39 -8.52 1.01 9.85
N ARG A 40 -9.59 1.34 9.13
CA ARG A 40 -10.98 1.19 9.57
C ARG A 40 -11.93 1.04 8.40
N GLY A 41 -13.03 0.33 8.63
CA GLY A 41 -14.10 0.18 7.65
C GLY A 41 -13.71 -0.70 6.46
N ASP A 42 -12.82 -1.68 6.64
CA ASP A 42 -12.60 -2.81 5.71
C ASP A 42 -12.43 -2.42 4.23
N LEU A 43 -11.70 -1.33 3.97
CA LEU A 43 -11.27 -0.97 2.62
C LEU A 43 -10.10 -1.87 2.22
N GLU A 44 -10.27 -2.60 1.13
CA GLU A 44 -9.27 -3.56 0.64
C GLU A 44 -8.45 -2.96 -0.50
N ILE A 45 -7.15 -3.29 -0.54
CA ILE A 45 -6.22 -2.83 -1.58
C ILE A 45 -5.53 -4.04 -2.17
N ILE A 46 -5.97 -4.45 -3.34
CA ILE A 46 -5.57 -5.72 -3.93
C ILE A 46 -4.57 -5.45 -5.06
N TYR A 47 -3.31 -5.83 -4.83
CA TYR A 47 -2.30 -5.91 -5.88
C TYR A 47 -2.22 -7.32 -6.49
N PRO A 48 -1.77 -7.46 -7.75
CA PRO A 48 -1.51 -8.76 -8.34
C PRO A 48 -0.55 -9.57 -7.46
N GLU A 49 -0.77 -10.88 -7.35
CA GLU A 49 0.06 -11.86 -6.61
C GLU A 49 0.13 -11.67 -5.08
N LEU A 50 0.09 -10.44 -4.58
CA LEU A 50 0.19 -10.11 -3.17
C LEU A 50 -1.16 -10.15 -2.44
N GLY A 51 -2.26 -9.95 -3.17
CA GLY A 51 -3.59 -9.90 -2.58
C GLY A 51 -3.84 -8.57 -1.86
N ASP A 52 -4.68 -8.60 -0.83
CA ASP A 52 -5.00 -7.42 -0.02
C ASP A 52 -3.81 -7.00 0.86
N VAL A 53 -3.30 -5.79 0.61
CA VAL A 53 -2.20 -5.18 1.36
C VAL A 53 -2.68 -4.19 2.42
N GLY A 54 -4.00 -4.03 2.58
CA GLY A 54 -4.59 -3.17 3.59
C GLY A 54 -4.02 -3.44 4.98
N CYS A 55 -3.61 -2.37 5.65
CA CYS A 55 -3.04 -2.41 6.99
C CYS A 55 -1.80 -3.29 7.17
N THR A 56 -0.91 -3.33 6.17
CA THR A 56 0.32 -4.15 6.21
C THR A 56 1.57 -3.41 5.76
N TYR A 57 2.74 -4.02 6.04
CA TYR A 57 3.99 -3.71 5.36
C TYR A 57 4.09 -4.53 4.07
N ILE A 58 4.44 -3.88 2.96
CA ILE A 58 4.79 -4.58 1.72
C ILE A 58 6.06 -5.40 1.95
N PRO A 59 6.00 -6.74 1.83
CA PRO A 59 7.13 -7.59 2.15
C PRO A 59 8.32 -7.39 1.21
N GLN A 60 9.53 -7.69 1.71
CA GLN A 60 10.77 -7.64 0.91
C GLN A 60 10.99 -8.90 0.05
N CYS A 61 10.29 -9.99 0.36
CA CYS A 61 10.30 -11.23 -0.41
C CYS A 61 9.81 -10.99 -1.85
N HIS A 62 10.12 -11.93 -2.76
CA HIS A 62 9.57 -11.98 -4.14
C HIS A 62 9.60 -10.66 -4.92
N GLN A 63 10.48 -9.72 -4.52
CA GLN A 63 10.62 -8.39 -5.11
C GLN A 63 9.33 -7.56 -5.09
N TYR A 64 8.39 -7.78 -4.16
CA TYR A 64 7.11 -7.05 -4.16
C TYR A 64 7.26 -5.53 -4.04
N GLN A 65 8.24 -5.04 -3.29
CA GLN A 65 8.56 -3.60 -3.23
C GLN A 65 9.05 -3.04 -4.58
N ARG A 66 9.73 -3.85 -5.40
CA ARG A 66 10.12 -3.49 -6.76
C ARG A 66 8.91 -3.54 -7.69
N GLN A 67 8.10 -4.59 -7.60
CA GLN A 67 6.90 -4.78 -8.39
C GLN A 67 5.91 -3.61 -8.22
N ILE A 68 5.57 -3.25 -6.99
CA ILE A 68 4.66 -2.13 -6.69
C ILE A 68 5.21 -0.78 -7.18
N SER A 69 6.54 -0.59 -7.13
CA SER A 69 7.19 0.67 -7.52
C SER A 69 7.50 0.78 -9.02
N ARG A 70 7.55 -0.33 -9.77
CA ARG A 70 8.04 -0.34 -11.16
C ARG A 70 7.13 -1.03 -12.18
N GLU A 71 6.35 -2.03 -11.77
CA GLU A 71 5.66 -2.94 -12.70
C GLU A 71 4.12 -2.96 -12.53
N TRP A 72 3.59 -3.14 -11.32
CA TRP A 72 2.13 -3.20 -11.07
C TRP A 72 1.39 -1.87 -11.12
N GLY A 73 0.36 -1.75 -11.96
CA GLY A 73 -0.46 -0.55 -12.06
C GLY A 73 -1.27 -0.24 -10.79
N ARG A 74 -2.31 0.60 -10.94
CA ARG A 74 -3.23 0.89 -9.83
C ARG A 74 -3.78 -0.41 -9.23
N PRO A 75 -3.90 -0.51 -7.89
CA PRO A 75 -4.52 -1.66 -7.26
C PRO A 75 -6.03 -1.69 -7.56
N ARG A 76 -6.65 -2.85 -7.38
CA ARG A 76 -8.10 -2.90 -7.18
C ARG A 76 -8.39 -2.43 -5.77
N VAL A 77 -9.37 -1.56 -5.60
CA VAL A 77 -9.76 -1.06 -4.27
C VAL A 77 -11.22 -1.41 -4.05
N ARG A 78 -11.47 -2.33 -3.12
CA ARG A 78 -12.80 -2.89 -2.89
C ARG A 78 -13.36 -2.40 -1.57
N TYR A 79 -14.62 -1.97 -1.59
CA TYR A 79 -15.39 -1.61 -0.41
C TYR A 79 -16.73 -2.36 -0.47
N PRO A 80 -16.80 -3.58 0.08
CA PRO A 80 -17.97 -4.46 -0.08
C PRO A 80 -19.30 -3.88 0.43
N GLN A 81 -19.23 -2.99 1.41
CA GLN A 81 -20.36 -2.34 2.07
C GLN A 81 -20.73 -0.98 1.46
N ALA A 82 -20.20 -0.65 0.28
CA ALA A 82 -20.59 0.54 -0.46
C ALA A 82 -22.11 0.55 -0.73
N ASP A 83 -22.76 1.68 -0.48
CA ASP A 83 -24.11 1.93 -0.92
C ASP A 83 -24.09 2.17 -2.44
N LYS A 84 -24.69 1.23 -3.19
CA LYS A 84 -24.70 1.25 -4.65
C LYS A 84 -25.45 2.44 -5.24
N SER A 85 -26.30 3.11 -4.46
CA SER A 85 -27.01 4.31 -4.89
C SER A 85 -26.20 5.60 -4.76
N LYS A 86 -25.04 5.54 -4.10
CA LYS A 86 -24.20 6.69 -3.80
C LYS A 86 -22.95 6.77 -4.66
N SER A 87 -22.33 7.95 -4.64
CA SER A 87 -21.03 8.20 -5.24
C SER A 87 -19.98 8.43 -4.16
N TYR A 88 -18.73 8.17 -4.49
CA TYR A 88 -17.61 8.22 -3.55
C TYR A 88 -16.40 8.96 -4.13
N VAL A 89 -15.54 9.43 -3.24
CA VAL A 89 -14.23 10.00 -3.55
C VAL A 89 -13.14 9.12 -2.95
N LEU A 90 -12.21 8.65 -3.78
CA LEU A 90 -11.01 7.97 -3.33
C LEU A 90 -9.81 8.92 -3.37
N VAL A 91 -9.13 9.03 -2.23
CA VAL A 91 -7.88 9.76 -2.06
C VAL A 91 -6.78 8.77 -1.71
N LEU A 92 -5.67 8.77 -2.45
CA LEU A 92 -4.41 8.11 -2.10
C LEU A 92 -3.32 9.18 -1.92
N VAL A 93 -2.72 9.23 -0.72
CA VAL A 93 -1.68 10.19 -0.38
C VAL A 93 -0.51 9.55 0.37
N ASP A 94 0.67 10.14 0.21
CA ASP A 94 1.85 9.90 1.03
C ASP A 94 2.05 11.08 2.02
N PRO A 95 1.80 10.89 3.32
CA PRO A 95 2.03 11.90 4.35
C PRO A 95 3.50 12.05 4.74
N ASP A 96 4.37 11.17 4.23
CA ASP A 96 5.76 11.02 4.62
C ASP A 96 6.71 11.60 3.57
N ALA A 97 6.24 12.26 2.50
CA ALA A 97 7.12 12.80 1.48
C ALA A 97 7.93 14.03 1.98
N PRO A 98 9.26 14.12 1.73
CA PRO A 98 10.14 13.12 1.08
C PRO A 98 10.67 12.03 2.03
N SER A 99 10.59 12.20 3.34
CA SER A 99 10.80 11.12 4.32
C SER A 99 9.92 11.31 5.56
N ARG A 100 9.54 10.21 6.21
CA ARG A 100 8.71 10.24 7.44
C ARG A 100 9.35 11.08 8.55
N ALA A 101 10.69 11.14 8.59
CA ALA A 101 11.44 11.94 9.54
C ALA A 101 11.44 13.44 9.22
N ASN A 102 11.27 13.83 7.95
CA ASN A 102 11.23 15.23 7.51
C ASN A 102 10.21 15.45 6.38
N PRO A 103 8.89 15.37 6.67
CA PRO A 103 7.84 15.29 5.66
C PRO A 103 7.43 16.68 5.10
N THR A 104 8.39 17.42 4.56
CA THR A 104 8.21 18.81 4.06
C THR A 104 7.26 18.94 2.87
N ARG A 105 6.96 17.84 2.17
CA ARG A 105 6.04 17.80 1.02
C ARG A 105 4.74 17.08 1.32
N ARG A 106 4.40 16.88 2.60
CA ARG A 106 3.10 16.30 2.96
C ARG A 106 1.96 17.25 2.61
N PHE A 107 0.81 16.76 2.15
CA PHE A 107 0.60 15.42 1.62
C PHE A 107 1.05 15.36 0.16
N TRP A 108 1.63 14.24 -0.27
CA TRP A 108 1.90 13.99 -1.67
C TRP A 108 0.77 13.17 -2.29
N ARG A 109 0.04 13.75 -3.23
CA ARG A 109 -1.14 13.13 -3.85
C ARG A 109 -0.73 12.13 -4.93
N HIS A 110 -1.12 10.87 -4.71
CA HIS A 110 -0.76 9.75 -5.56
C HIS A 110 -1.91 9.29 -6.46
N TRP A 111 -3.16 9.44 -6.02
CA TRP A 111 -4.35 9.13 -6.81
C TRP A 111 -5.54 9.90 -6.27
N LEU A 112 -6.36 10.49 -7.14
CA LEU A 112 -7.61 11.15 -6.76
C LEU A 112 -8.68 10.85 -7.79
N VAL A 113 -9.74 10.17 -7.36
CA VAL A 113 -10.87 9.80 -8.22
C VAL A 113 -12.16 10.22 -7.52
N THR A 114 -13.01 10.91 -8.26
CA THR A 114 -14.33 11.37 -7.81
C THR A 114 -15.41 10.66 -8.60
N ASP A 115 -16.66 10.88 -8.22
CA ASP A 115 -17.82 10.37 -8.95
C ASP A 115 -17.78 8.84 -9.10
N ILE A 116 -17.21 8.14 -8.10
CA ILE A 116 -17.08 6.68 -8.14
C ILE A 116 -18.43 6.07 -7.76
N PRO A 117 -19.12 5.34 -8.64
CA PRO A 117 -20.36 4.65 -8.28
C PRO A 117 -20.10 3.60 -7.20
N GLY A 118 -20.96 3.53 -6.18
CA GLY A 118 -20.84 2.53 -5.12
C GLY A 118 -20.80 1.08 -5.64
N GLU A 119 -21.51 0.80 -6.73
CA GLU A 119 -21.47 -0.52 -7.39
C GLU A 119 -20.06 -0.91 -7.85
N ASP A 120 -19.31 0.02 -8.46
CA ASP A 120 -17.94 -0.22 -8.92
C ASP A 120 -17.00 -0.53 -7.73
N LEU A 121 -17.21 0.12 -6.59
CA LEU A 121 -16.44 -0.17 -5.36
C LEU A 121 -16.71 -1.56 -4.79
N THR A 122 -17.93 -2.09 -4.90
CA THR A 122 -18.23 -3.44 -4.39
C THR A 122 -17.45 -4.54 -5.15
N THR A 123 -17.14 -4.30 -6.42
CA THR A 123 -16.34 -5.20 -7.26
C THR A 123 -14.85 -4.86 -7.26
N GLY A 124 -14.50 -3.64 -6.85
CA GLY A 124 -13.14 -3.12 -6.79
C GLY A 124 -12.56 -2.65 -8.13
N ASP A 125 -13.39 -2.58 -9.18
CA ASP A 125 -13.04 -1.97 -10.46
C ASP A 125 -13.46 -0.49 -10.45
N ILE A 126 -12.63 0.37 -9.86
CA ILE A 126 -12.95 1.79 -9.74
C ILE A 126 -13.07 2.44 -11.12
N LYS A 127 -14.28 2.88 -11.41
CA LYS A 127 -14.61 3.84 -12.47
C LYS A 127 -15.11 5.12 -11.82
N GLY A 128 -14.85 6.24 -12.47
CA GLY A 128 -15.14 7.57 -11.94
C GLY A 128 -14.31 8.60 -12.69
N ARG A 129 -14.41 9.86 -12.28
CA ARG A 129 -13.63 10.95 -12.86
C ARG A 129 -12.28 11.03 -12.18
N VAL A 130 -11.22 10.79 -12.94
CA VAL A 130 -9.85 10.88 -12.43
C VAL A 130 -9.38 12.32 -12.45
N LEU A 131 -9.11 12.89 -11.28
CA LEU A 131 -8.56 14.24 -11.14
C LEU A 131 -7.03 14.22 -10.97
N THR A 132 -6.48 13.13 -10.46
CA THR A 132 -5.03 12.87 -10.44
C THR A 132 -4.84 11.40 -10.76
N ASP A 133 -4.13 11.09 -11.84
CA ASP A 133 -3.84 9.72 -12.24
C ASP A 133 -3.02 8.99 -11.17
N TYR A 134 -3.18 7.66 -11.12
CA TYR A 134 -2.43 6.83 -10.19
C TYR A 134 -0.93 6.91 -10.48
N SER A 135 -0.17 7.34 -9.49
CA SER A 135 1.29 7.27 -9.46
C SER A 135 1.74 6.25 -8.43
N ARG A 136 2.64 5.36 -8.87
CA ARG A 136 3.17 4.27 -8.07
C ARG A 136 3.90 4.77 -6.81
N PRO A 137 3.98 3.94 -5.76
CA PRO A 137 4.93 4.16 -4.68
C PRO A 137 6.36 4.30 -5.18
N THR A 138 6.98 5.45 -4.93
CA THR A 138 8.40 5.70 -5.26
C THR A 138 9.10 6.40 -4.09
N PRO A 139 9.13 5.77 -2.91
CA PRO A 139 9.84 6.35 -1.76
C PRO A 139 11.34 6.54 -2.14
N PRO A 140 11.96 7.67 -1.77
CA PRO A 140 13.37 7.90 -2.03
C PRO A 140 14.28 6.85 -1.36
N PRO A 141 15.46 6.54 -1.91
CA PRO A 141 16.43 5.70 -1.22
C PRO A 141 16.78 6.27 0.17
N SER A 142 16.90 5.39 1.16
CA SER A 142 17.25 5.71 2.54
C SER A 142 16.26 6.65 3.27
N SER A 143 15.03 6.79 2.78
CA SER A 143 13.98 7.59 3.46
C SER A 143 13.16 6.78 4.47
N GLY A 144 13.34 5.46 4.51
CA GLY A 144 12.60 4.54 5.36
C GLY A 144 11.24 4.14 4.78
N TYR A 145 10.36 3.59 5.63
CA TYR A 145 9.00 3.27 5.21
C TYR A 145 8.15 4.53 5.07
N HIS A 146 7.46 4.63 3.95
CA HIS A 146 6.42 5.61 3.67
C HIS A 146 5.06 4.95 3.79
N ARG A 147 4.10 5.69 4.33
CA ARG A 147 2.70 5.32 4.38
C ARG A 147 2.01 5.71 3.09
N TYR A 148 1.24 4.80 2.52
CA TYR A 148 0.37 5.07 1.38
C TYR A 148 -1.06 4.97 1.88
N GLN A 149 -1.63 6.12 2.20
CA GLN A 149 -2.90 6.24 2.89
C GLN A 149 -4.03 6.38 1.88
N LEU A 150 -4.98 5.45 1.95
CA LEU A 150 -6.20 5.49 1.17
C LEU A 150 -7.35 5.90 2.07
N LEU A 151 -8.07 6.92 1.65
CA LEU A 151 -9.25 7.42 2.33
C LEU A 151 -10.41 7.43 1.33
N LEU A 152 -11.50 6.81 1.73
CA LEU A 152 -12.73 6.77 0.94
C LEU A 152 -13.77 7.66 1.63
N TYR A 153 -14.29 8.64 0.90
CA TYR A 153 -15.34 9.54 1.37
C TYR A 153 -16.63 9.27 0.59
N GLU A 154 -17.77 9.41 1.26
CA GLU A 154 -19.03 9.56 0.55
C GLU A 154 -19.04 10.94 -0.13
N GLN A 155 -19.39 10.99 -1.41
CA GLN A 155 -19.43 12.24 -2.15
C GLN A 155 -20.77 12.94 -1.92
N PRO A 156 -20.79 14.22 -1.49
CA PRO A 156 -22.02 15.00 -1.43
C PRO A 156 -22.71 15.08 -2.80
N ALA A 157 -24.04 15.05 -2.81
CA ALA A 157 -24.80 15.22 -4.03
C ALA A 157 -24.60 16.63 -4.61
N GLN A 158 -24.52 16.74 -5.94
CA GLN A 158 -24.55 18.01 -6.70
C GLN A 158 -23.27 18.88 -6.67
N GLU A 159 -22.18 18.43 -6.04
CA GLU A 159 -20.90 19.13 -6.12
C GLU A 159 -19.98 18.55 -7.21
N ALA A 160 -19.65 19.39 -8.20
CA ALA A 160 -18.61 19.07 -9.17
C ALA A 160 -17.23 19.24 -8.52
N ILE A 161 -16.72 18.18 -7.91
CA ILE A 161 -15.39 18.19 -7.29
C ILE A 161 -14.33 18.45 -8.35
N THR A 162 -13.45 19.42 -8.13
CA THR A 162 -12.38 19.76 -9.07
C THR A 162 -11.12 20.17 -8.33
N LEU A 163 -9.98 20.01 -8.99
CA LEU A 163 -8.71 20.56 -8.54
C LEU A 163 -8.55 21.99 -9.05
N ARG A 164 -8.08 22.88 -8.17
CA ARG A 164 -7.60 24.22 -8.50
C ARG A 164 -6.37 24.13 -9.41
N PRO A 165 -6.07 25.18 -10.21
CA PRO A 165 -4.94 25.16 -11.14
C PRO A 165 -3.60 24.78 -10.48
N GLU A 166 -3.31 25.34 -9.30
CA GLU A 166 -2.11 25.06 -8.53
C GLU A 166 -2.01 23.60 -8.08
N GLU A 167 -3.13 22.98 -7.72
CA GLU A 167 -3.19 21.58 -7.33
C GLU A 167 -2.97 20.66 -8.53
N ARG A 168 -3.32 21.08 -9.75
CA ARG A 168 -3.05 20.30 -10.97
C ARG A 168 -1.57 20.30 -11.34
N VAL A 169 -0.85 21.35 -10.97
CA VAL A 169 0.59 21.50 -11.26
C VAL A 169 1.45 20.80 -10.21
N SER A 170 1.08 20.87 -8.93
CA SER A 170 1.82 20.24 -7.83
C SER A 170 1.05 19.10 -7.18
N LEU A 171 1.70 17.94 -7.07
CA LEU A 171 1.20 16.80 -6.30
C LEU A 171 1.58 16.88 -4.81
N GLY A 172 2.72 17.51 -4.52
CA GLY A 172 3.25 17.64 -3.16
C GLY A 172 2.73 18.88 -2.45
N SER A 173 2.87 18.88 -1.12
CA SER A 173 2.39 19.95 -0.23
C SER A 173 0.89 20.23 -0.44
N TRP A 174 0.12 19.19 -0.78
CA TRP A 174 -1.29 19.33 -1.05
C TRP A 174 -2.05 19.59 0.25
N ALA A 175 -2.85 20.67 0.26
CA ALA A 175 -3.73 21.05 1.36
C ALA A 175 -4.98 20.16 1.39
N MET A 176 -4.77 18.88 1.70
CA MET A 176 -5.81 17.85 1.68
C MET A 176 -6.99 18.20 2.61
N GLU A 177 -6.71 18.72 3.81
CA GLU A 177 -7.75 19.12 4.76
C GLU A 177 -8.64 20.23 4.18
N THR A 178 -8.04 21.24 3.54
CA THR A 178 -8.78 22.31 2.85
C THR A 178 -9.62 21.75 1.70
N PHE A 179 -9.13 20.76 0.96
CA PHE A 179 -9.91 20.10 -0.09
C PHE A 179 -11.14 19.37 0.50
N VAL A 180 -10.96 18.63 1.59
CA VAL A 180 -12.03 17.92 2.31
C VAL A 180 -13.08 18.90 2.84
N GLU A 181 -12.66 20.03 3.41
CA GLU A 181 -13.54 21.09 3.91
C GLU A 181 -14.29 21.80 2.78
N GLN A 182 -13.58 22.15 1.70
CA GLN A 182 -14.15 22.86 0.55
C GLN A 182 -15.31 22.10 -0.08
N PHE A 183 -15.18 20.77 -0.21
CA PHE A 183 -16.18 19.90 -0.81
C PHE A 183 -17.00 19.14 0.24
N GLN A 184 -16.98 19.59 1.49
CA GLN A 184 -17.81 19.08 2.59
C GLN A 184 -17.81 17.54 2.71
N LEU A 185 -16.67 16.90 2.44
CA LEU A 185 -16.58 15.43 2.41
C LEU A 185 -16.72 14.80 3.79
N GLY A 186 -16.55 15.60 4.86
CA GLY A 186 -16.67 15.14 6.23
C GLY A 186 -15.59 14.13 6.62
N SER A 187 -15.99 13.10 7.36
CA SER A 187 -15.09 11.99 7.74
C SER A 187 -15.11 10.88 6.70
N PRO A 188 -13.98 10.21 6.43
CA PRO A 188 -13.97 9.10 5.50
C PRO A 188 -14.78 7.93 6.06
N VAL A 189 -15.57 7.29 5.18
CA VAL A 189 -16.37 6.10 5.49
C VAL A 189 -15.51 4.86 5.68
N ALA A 190 -14.31 4.86 5.09
CA ALA A 190 -13.29 3.86 5.30
C ALA A 190 -11.90 4.46 5.05
N SER A 191 -10.90 3.93 5.74
CA SER A 191 -9.51 4.28 5.50
C SER A 191 -8.62 3.08 5.74
N THR A 192 -7.57 2.95 4.96
CA THR A 192 -6.55 1.93 5.16
C THR A 192 -5.21 2.45 4.64
N GLN A 193 -4.12 1.77 4.98
CA GLN A 193 -2.82 2.12 4.46
C GLN A 193 -1.94 0.89 4.31
N PHE A 194 -0.97 0.96 3.42
CA PHE A 194 0.15 0.03 3.40
C PHE A 194 1.45 0.82 3.50
N LEU A 195 2.49 0.18 4.04
CA LEU A 195 3.81 0.78 4.16
C LEU A 195 4.78 0.09 3.21
N THR A 196 5.51 0.88 2.42
CA THR A 196 6.62 0.37 1.61
C THR A 196 7.80 1.32 1.69
N LYS A 197 8.99 0.81 1.37
CA LYS A 197 10.23 1.58 1.30
C LYS A 197 10.88 1.38 -0.06
N HIS A 198 11.99 2.06 -0.30
CA HIS A 198 12.69 1.91 -1.57
C HIS A 198 13.21 0.47 -1.70
N TYR A 199 12.97 -0.15 -2.87
CA TYR A 199 13.16 -1.60 -3.07
C TYR A 199 14.62 -2.11 -2.98
N LYS A 200 15.59 -1.20 -2.83
CA LYS A 200 17.01 -1.53 -2.62
C LYS A 200 17.49 -1.28 -1.18
N ASP A 201 16.60 -0.81 -0.30
CA ASP A 201 16.92 -0.50 1.09
C ASP A 201 16.74 -1.70 2.02
#